data_AF-A0A2V9ZZG3-F1
#
_entry.id   AF-A0A2V9ZZG3-F1
#
_cell.length_a   1.000
_cell.length_b   1.000
_cell.length_c   1.000
_cell.angle_alpha   90.00
_cell.angle_beta   90.00
_cell.angle_gamma   90.00
#
_symmetry.space_group_name_H-M   'P 1'
#
loop_
_entity.id
_entity.type
_entity.pdbx_description
1 polymer ?
#
loop_
_entity_poly.entity_id
_entity_poly.type
_entity_poly.pdbx_seq_one_letter_code
_entity_poly.pdbx_strand_id
1 'polypeptide(L)'
;MRKQAHELAGRIALAEKDFDKAIAELQQANQQDPQNLYRLSQAFEAKGDTAKAREFCTKAAEFNSLPQLNYAFVRMAARKMLPSKKA
;
A
#
# COMPACT_ATOMS: atom_id res chain seq x y z
N MET A 1 15.96 10.76 -1.70
CA MET A 1 15.30 12.01 -2.13
C MET A 1 14.47 11.86 -3.40
N ARG A 2 14.99 11.26 -4.50
CA ARG A 2 14.22 11.16 -5.77
C ARG A 2 12.84 10.49 -5.64
N LYS A 3 12.74 9.36 -4.94
CA LYS A 3 11.45 8.66 -4.70
C LYS A 3 10.43 9.49 -3.91
N GLN A 4 10.88 10.31 -2.96
CA GLN A 4 10.00 11.18 -2.15
C GLN A 4 9.48 12.36 -2.96
N ALA A 5 10.32 12.90 -3.87
CA ALA A 5 9.90 13.93 -4.80
C ALA A 5 8.82 13.41 -5.77
N HIS A 6 9.02 12.22 -6.34
CA HIS A 6 8.02 11.54 -7.16
C HIS A 6 6.74 11.24 -6.39
N GLU A 7 6.83 10.80 -5.13
CA GLU A 7 5.64 10.62 -4.28
C GLU A 7 4.87 11.93 -4.11
N LEU A 8 5.54 13.02 -3.76
CA LEU A 8 4.89 14.32 -3.57
C LEU A 8 4.25 14.81 -4.87
N ALA A 9 4.97 14.73 -5.98
CA ALA A 9 4.47 15.12 -7.30
C ALA A 9 3.23 14.30 -7.70
N GLY A 10 3.27 12.98 -7.48
CA GLY A 10 2.15 12.09 -7.74
C GLY A 10 0.92 12.38 -6.87
N ARG A 11 1.11 12.73 -5.60
CA ARG A 11 0.04 13.15 -4.69
C ARG A 11 -0.59 14.48 -5.12
N ILE A 12 0.22 15.45 -5.54
CA ILE A 12 -0.27 16.74 -6.05
C ILE A 12 -1.10 16.49 -7.32
N ALA A 13 -0.58 15.73 -8.28
CA ALA A 13 -1.29 15.40 -9.51
C ALA A 13 -2.62 14.66 -9.25
N LEU A 14 -2.67 13.75 -8.26
CA LEU A 14 -3.92 13.12 -7.81
C LEU A 14 -4.95 14.15 -7.33
N ALA A 15 -4.52 15.13 -6.53
CA ALA A 15 -5.40 16.19 -6.02
C ALA A 15 -5.87 17.12 -7.16
N GLU A 16 -5.03 17.35 -8.17
CA GLU A 16 -5.34 18.11 -9.38
C GLU A 16 -6.19 17.32 -10.38
N LYS A 17 -6.46 16.03 -10.11
CA LYS A 17 -7.13 15.07 -11.02
C LYS A 17 -6.38 14.85 -12.34
N ASP A 18 -5.10 15.18 -12.38
CA ASP A 18 -4.19 14.79 -13.47
C ASP A 18 -3.75 13.35 -13.24
N PHE A 19 -4.65 12.41 -13.58
CA PHE A 19 -4.44 11.00 -13.28
C PHE A 19 -3.29 10.38 -14.08
N ASP A 20 -3.02 10.89 -15.28
CA ASP A 20 -1.88 10.44 -16.10
C ASP A 20 -0.55 10.78 -15.44
N LYS A 21 -0.38 12.04 -15.01
CA LYS A 21 0.81 12.47 -14.29
C LYS A 21 0.91 11.80 -12.93
N ALA A 22 -0.22 11.65 -12.22
CA ALA A 22 -0.26 10.93 -10.95
C ALA A 22 0.31 9.51 -11.08
N ILE A 23 -0.14 8.76 -12.10
CA ILE A 23 0.36 7.42 -12.37
C ILE A 23 1.86 7.44 -12.69
N ALA A 24 2.29 8.32 -13.59
CA ALA A 24 3.69 8.40 -14.01
C ALA A 24 4.65 8.72 -12.85
N GLU A 25 4.26 9.64 -11.98
CA GLU A 25 5.05 10.03 -10.80
C GLU A 25 4.99 8.95 -9.72
N LEU A 26 3.80 8.43 -9.39
CA LEU A 26 3.66 7.39 -8.36
C LEU A 26 4.35 6.08 -8.75
N GLN A 27 4.47 5.74 -10.05
CA GLN A 27 5.25 4.58 -10.51
C GLN A 27 6.75 4.74 -10.22
N GLN A 28 7.26 5.98 -10.19
CA GLN A 28 8.65 6.29 -9.84
C GLN A 28 8.86 6.47 -8.33
N ALA A 29 7.78 6.58 -7.55
CA ALA A 29 7.80 6.61 -6.09
C ALA A 29 8.17 5.24 -5.49
N ASN A 30 8.18 5.14 -4.16
CA ASN A 30 8.50 3.88 -3.48
C ASN A 30 7.37 2.85 -3.64
N GLN A 31 7.58 1.84 -4.49
CA GLN A 31 6.65 0.72 -4.67
C GLN A 31 6.60 -0.28 -3.50
N GLN A 32 7.49 -0.13 -2.51
CA GLN A 32 7.47 -0.87 -1.24
C GLN A 32 6.76 -0.08 -0.14
N ASP A 33 5.89 0.87 -0.52
CA ASP A 33 5.03 1.61 0.38
C ASP A 33 3.56 1.32 0.00
N PRO A 34 2.77 0.69 0.89
CA PRO A 34 1.38 0.37 0.60
C PRO A 34 0.52 1.62 0.36
N GLN A 35 0.89 2.79 0.87
CA GLN A 35 0.18 4.04 0.56
C GLN A 35 0.38 4.46 -0.89
N ASN A 36 1.59 4.30 -1.43
CA ASN A 36 1.88 4.61 -2.83
C ASN A 36 1.18 3.62 -3.77
N LEU A 37 1.14 2.34 -3.40
CA LEU A 37 0.37 1.32 -4.11
C LEU A 37 -1.12 1.65 -4.11
N TYR A 38 -1.68 2.05 -2.97
CA TYR A 38 -3.08 2.47 -2.88
C TYR A 38 -3.38 3.72 -3.71
N ARG A 39 -2.50 4.73 -3.68
CA ARG A 39 -2.63 5.94 -4.51
C ARG A 39 -2.60 5.62 -6.02
N LEU A 40 -1.76 4.68 -6.45
CA LEU A 40 -1.77 4.18 -7.84
C LEU A 40 -3.12 3.56 -8.19
N SER A 41 -3.67 2.74 -7.30
CA SER A 41 -5.01 2.18 -7.49
C SER A 41 -6.07 3.26 -7.71
N GLN A 42 -6.09 4.29 -6.87
CA GLN A 42 -7.03 5.42 -6.97
C GLN A 42 -6.85 6.19 -8.30
N ALA A 43 -5.61 6.41 -8.74
CA ALA A 43 -5.33 7.09 -10.00
C ALA A 43 -5.84 6.28 -11.20
N PHE A 44 -5.59 4.96 -11.22
CA PHE A 44 -6.10 4.08 -12.27
C PHE A 44 -7.63 3.96 -12.27
N GLU A 45 -8.25 3.89 -11.08
CA GLU A 45 -9.71 3.86 -10.94
C GLU A 45 -10.34 5.13 -11.50
N ALA A 46 -9.82 6.30 -11.13
CA ALA A 46 -10.32 7.59 -11.61
C ALA A 46 -10.10 7.80 -13.11
N LYS A 47 -9.10 7.13 -13.70
CA LYS A 47 -8.86 7.07 -15.15
C LYS A 47 -9.76 6.06 -15.87
N GLY A 48 -10.47 5.19 -15.14
CA GLY A 48 -11.34 4.14 -15.69
C GLY A 48 -10.64 2.81 -15.96
N ASP A 49 -9.35 2.66 -15.63
CA ASP A 49 -8.62 1.40 -15.74
C ASP A 49 -8.87 0.53 -14.50
N THR A 50 -10.04 -0.08 -14.46
CA THR A 50 -10.48 -0.91 -13.33
C THR A 50 -9.61 -2.15 -13.11
N ALA A 51 -8.95 -2.66 -14.16
CA ALA A 51 -8.05 -3.80 -14.05
C ALA A 51 -6.78 -3.43 -13.27
N LYS A 52 -6.13 -2.32 -13.65
CA LYS A 52 -4.96 -1.80 -12.93
C LYS A 52 -5.31 -1.30 -11.54
N ALA A 53 -6.47 -0.66 -11.38
CA ALA A 53 -6.95 -0.25 -10.07
C ALA A 53 -7.01 -1.43 -9.10
N ARG A 54 -7.63 -2.55 -9.54
CA ARG A 54 -7.72 -3.78 -8.74
C ARG A 54 -6.34 -4.37 -8.44
N GLU A 55 -5.47 -4.46 -9.45
CA GLU A 55 -4.10 -4.98 -9.28
C GLU A 55 -3.35 -4.25 -8.15
N PHE A 56 -3.32 -2.92 -8.19
CA PHE A 56 -2.59 -2.12 -7.19
C PHE A 56 -3.30 -2.07 -5.83
N CYS A 57 -4.63 -2.13 -5.80
CA CYS A 57 -5.39 -2.22 -4.55
C CYS A 57 -5.07 -3.53 -3.82
N THR A 58 -5.04 -4.65 -4.54
CA THR A 58 -4.66 -5.96 -3.98
C THR A 58 -3.24 -5.92 -3.44
N LYS A 59 -2.27 -5.38 -4.20
CA LYS A 59 -0.88 -5.24 -3.71
C LYS A 59 -0.77 -4.41 -2.43
N ALA A 60 -1.55 -3.34 -2.31
CA ALA A 60 -1.58 -2.52 -1.09
C ALA A 60 -2.22 -3.28 0.09
N ALA A 61 -3.35 -3.96 -0.15
CA ALA A 61 -4.07 -4.70 0.88
C ALA A 61 -3.30 -5.93 1.39
N GLU A 62 -2.59 -6.62 0.50
CA GLU A 62 -1.78 -7.79 0.83
C GLU A 62 -0.34 -7.43 1.22
N PHE A 63 -0.01 -6.14 1.33
CA PHE A 63 1.33 -5.70 1.67
C PHE A 63 1.71 -6.17 3.08
N ASN A 64 2.46 -7.26 3.13
CA ASN A 64 2.93 -7.85 4.37
C ASN A 64 4.17 -7.10 4.88
N SER A 65 3.96 -5.96 5.53
CA SER A 65 5.05 -5.27 6.20
C SER A 65 5.64 -6.19 7.28
N LEU A 66 6.93 -6.53 7.14
CA LEU A 66 7.71 -7.39 8.03
C LEU A 66 7.62 -7.10 9.54
N PRO A 67 7.29 -5.88 10.06
CA PRO A 67 7.06 -5.69 11.49
C PRO A 67 6.00 -6.64 12.06
N GLN A 68 5.00 -7.01 11.25
CA GLN A 68 3.96 -7.94 11.68
C GLN A 68 4.39 -9.40 11.69
N LEU A 69 5.40 -9.80 10.92
CA LEU A 69 5.87 -11.19 10.91
C LEU A 69 6.58 -11.54 12.22
N ASN A 70 7.52 -10.68 12.65
CA ASN A 70 8.18 -10.83 13.96
C ASN A 70 7.16 -10.76 15.10
N TYR A 71 6.22 -9.80 15.02
CA TYR A 71 5.13 -9.72 15.99
C TYR A 71 4.19 -10.93 15.95
N ALA A 72 3.97 -11.56 14.79
CA ALA A 72 3.15 -12.75 14.64
C ALA A 72 3.78 -13.97 15.32
N PHE A 73 5.11 -14.15 15.21
CA PHE A 73 5.84 -15.18 15.94
C PHE A 73 5.73 -14.97 17.46
N VAL A 74 5.95 -13.75 17.95
CA VAL A 74 5.82 -13.42 19.38
C VAL A 74 4.38 -13.63 19.87
N ARG A 75 3.38 -13.18 19.11
CA ARG A 75 1.96 -13.36 19.45
C ARG A 75 1.57 -14.84 19.51
N MET A 76 2.09 -15.67 18.60
CA MET A 76 1.83 -17.11 18.60
C MET A 76 2.47 -17.78 19.82
N ALA A 77 3.72 -17.43 20.14
CA ALA A 77 4.40 -17.93 21.34
C ALA A 77 3.65 -17.53 22.61
N ALA A 78 3.27 -16.25 22.74
CA ALA A 78 2.53 -15.75 23.89
C ALA A 78 1.16 -16.44 24.08
N ARG A 79 0.43 -16.71 22.99
CA ARG A 79 -0.86 -17.43 23.04
C ARG A 79 -0.73 -18.86 23.58
N LYS A 80 0.38 -19.56 23.30
CA LYS A 80 0.64 -20.90 23.84
C LYS A 80 0.91 -20.90 25.35
N MET A 81 1.36 -19.77 25.89
CA MET A 81 1.67 -19.62 27.32
C MET A 81 0.46 -19.18 28.15
N LEU A 82 -0.61 -18.70 27.49
CA LEU A 82 -1.84 -18.37 28.19
C LEU A 82 -2.58 -19.67 28.58
N PRO A 83 -2.99 -19.83 29.85
CA PRO A 83 -3.79 -20.98 30.25
C PRO A 83 -5.12 -20.93 29.49
N SER A 84 -5.49 -22.05 28.85
CA SER A 84 -6.78 -22.17 28.18
C SER A 84 -7.89 -21.86 29.17
N LYS A 85 -8.67 -20.81 28.92
CA LYS A 85 -9.96 -20.63 29.60
C LYS A 85 -10.80 -21.85 29.25
N LYS A 86 -10.94 -22.77 30.20
CA LYS A 86 -11.99 -23.78 30.17
C LYS A 86 -13.31 -23.01 30.21
N ALA A 87 -14.12 -23.20 29.17
CA ALA A 87 -15.52 -22.82 29.15
C ALA A 87 -16.30 -23.61 30.21
#